data_AF-X1A428-F1
#
_entry.id   AF-X1A428-F1
#
_cell.length_a   1.000
_cell.length_b   1.000
_cell.length_c   1.000
_cell.angle_alpha   90.00
_cell.angle_beta   90.00
_cell.angle_gamma   90.00
#
_symmetry.space_group_name_H-M   'P 1'
#
loop_
_entity.id
_entity.type
_entity.pdbx_description
1 polymer ?
#
loop_
_entity_poly.entity_id
_entity_poly.type
_entity_poly.pdbx_seq_one_letter_code
_entity_poly.pdbx_strand_id
1 'polypeptide(L)'
;EAVPYDLEAVDEKRGQDKMKNSESPACACSGGMPRNIVREAGSPHICQCHSGDGNNENKNHHAKQNAELKNWPVQLKLVNPGADYFNHADILIAADCVAYAYGNFHDDFMKNRITVIGCPKLDDNEYYTEKLPSGKIK
;
A
#
# COMPACT_ATOMS: atom_id res chain seq x y z
N GLU A 1 35.74 -20.93 -5.31
CA GLU A 1 35.94 -20.42 -3.95
C GLU A 1 35.37 -19.01 -3.89
N ALA A 2 34.60 -18.66 -2.86
CA ALA A 2 34.00 -17.32 -2.77
C ALA A 2 35.06 -16.32 -2.32
N VAL A 3 34.99 -15.10 -2.87
CA VAL A 3 35.87 -14.00 -2.45
C VAL A 3 35.66 -13.71 -0.96
N PRO A 4 36.72 -13.47 -0.17
CA PRO A 4 36.60 -13.10 1.24
C PRO A 4 35.75 -11.84 1.41
N TYR A 5 34.95 -11.81 2.48
CA TYR A 5 34.05 -10.71 2.78
C TYR A 5 34.83 -9.46 3.21
N ASP A 6 34.71 -8.38 2.43
CA ASP A 6 35.35 -7.08 2.70
C ASP A 6 34.37 -6.16 3.45
N LEU A 7 34.70 -5.89 4.72
CA LEU A 7 33.90 -5.04 5.60
C LEU A 7 33.99 -3.55 5.23
N GLU A 8 35.14 -3.08 4.76
CA GLU A 8 35.35 -1.66 4.43
C GLU A 8 34.54 -1.27 3.19
N ALA A 9 34.57 -2.11 2.15
CA ALA A 9 33.78 -1.89 0.94
C ALA A 9 32.26 -1.86 1.21
N VAL A 10 31.79 -2.61 2.22
CA VAL A 10 30.37 -2.64 2.62
C VAL A 10 29.98 -1.36 3.35
N ASP A 11 30.82 -0.90 4.26
CA ASP A 11 30.53 0.30 5.05
C ASP A 11 30.62 1.58 4.21
N GLU A 12 31.57 1.66 3.26
CA GLU A 12 31.62 2.76 2.28
C GLU A 12 30.37 2.82 1.42
N LYS A 13 29.90 1.66 0.91
CA LYS A 13 28.68 1.59 0.12
C LYS A 13 27.46 2.01 0.92
N ARG A 14 27.37 1.60 2.19
CA ARG A 14 26.32 2.04 3.12
C ARG A 14 26.35 3.55 3.37
N GLY A 15 27.53 4.15 3.45
CA GLY A 15 27.70 5.61 3.56
C GLY A 15 27.22 6.34 2.31
N GLN A 16 27.60 5.83 1.13
CA GLN A 16 27.21 6.39 -0.17
C GLN A 16 25.70 6.28 -0.43
N ASP A 17 25.07 5.18 -0.05
CA ASP A 17 23.62 4.97 -0.20
C ASP A 17 22.81 5.91 0.72
N LYS A 18 23.32 6.20 1.93
CA LYS A 18 22.72 7.21 2.83
C LYS A 18 22.77 8.62 2.23
N MET A 19 23.84 8.97 1.50
CA MET A 19 23.98 10.26 0.81
C MET A 19 23.19 10.34 -0.51
N LYS A 20 22.98 9.23 -1.22
CA LYS A 20 22.18 9.22 -2.47
C LYS A 20 20.67 9.29 -2.24
N ASN A 21 20.19 8.90 -1.06
CA ASN A 21 18.76 8.94 -0.73
C ASN A 21 18.23 10.36 -0.44
N SER A 22 19.09 11.39 -0.44
CA SER A 22 18.69 12.79 -0.27
C SER A 22 18.44 13.55 -1.57
N GLU A 23 18.66 12.95 -2.75
CA GLU A 23 18.27 13.52 -4.05
C GLU A 23 17.15 12.69 -4.67
N SER A 24 15.95 13.26 -4.76
CA SER A 24 14.81 12.64 -5.44
C SER A 24 15.16 12.26 -6.88
N PRO A 25 15.08 10.97 -7.27
CA PRO A 25 15.38 10.58 -8.63
C PRO A 25 14.25 11.06 -9.56
N ALA A 26 14.66 11.75 -10.64
CA ALA A 26 13.83 12.29 -11.72
C ALA A 26 13.17 11.21 -12.61
N CYS A 27 13.09 9.97 -12.15
CA CYS A 27 12.39 8.88 -12.81
C CYS A 27 11.28 8.40 -11.88
N ALA A 28 10.14 9.07 -11.92
CA ALA A 28 8.94 8.63 -11.22
C ALA A 28 8.50 7.30 -11.85
N CYS A 29 8.96 6.17 -11.29
CA CYS A 29 8.36 4.88 -11.57
C CYS A 29 6.84 5.03 -11.42
N SER A 30 6.07 4.47 -12.34
CA SER A 30 4.60 4.56 -12.38
C SER A 30 3.93 4.25 -11.04
N GLY A 31 4.60 3.47 -10.17
CA GLY A 31 4.17 3.11 -8.82
C GLY A 31 4.42 4.17 -7.73
N GLY A 32 5.20 5.22 -7.96
CA GLY A 32 5.39 6.31 -6.99
C GLY A 32 4.43 7.48 -7.19
N MET A 33 3.82 7.61 -8.37
CA MET A 33 2.90 8.71 -8.66
C MET A 33 1.58 8.55 -7.89
N PRO A 34 1.10 9.60 -7.20
CA PRO A 34 -0.18 9.58 -6.52
C PRO A 34 -1.30 9.38 -7.54
N ARG A 35 -2.21 8.45 -7.28
CA ARG A 35 -3.39 8.19 -8.11
C ARG A 35 -4.63 7.99 -7.25
N ASN A 36 -5.73 8.55 -7.74
CA ASN A 36 -7.08 8.19 -7.33
C ASN A 36 -7.53 6.94 -8.10
N ILE A 37 -7.88 5.87 -7.39
CA ILE A 37 -8.48 4.67 -7.96
C ILE A 37 -9.99 4.84 -7.92
N VAL A 38 -10.57 5.21 -9.05
CA VAL A 38 -12.02 5.33 -9.20
C VAL A 38 -12.60 3.93 -9.41
N ARG A 39 -13.53 3.55 -8.54
CA ARG A 39 -14.32 2.31 -8.66
C ARG A 39 -15.78 2.72 -8.69
N GLU A 40 -16.50 2.33 -9.74
CA GLU A 40 -17.94 2.56 -9.78
C GLU A 40 -18.63 1.65 -8.77
N ALA A 41 -19.33 2.26 -7.81
CA ALA A 41 -20.07 1.53 -6.80
C ALA A 41 -21.23 0.78 -7.48
N GLY A 42 -21.19 -0.55 -7.47
CA GLY A 42 -22.33 -1.37 -7.89
C GLY A 42 -22.20 -2.09 -9.22
N SER A 43 -21.02 -2.15 -9.85
CA SER A 43 -20.77 -3.16 -10.87
C SER A 43 -20.17 -4.41 -10.18
N PRO A 44 -20.97 -5.42 -9.80
CA PRO A 44 -20.41 -6.69 -9.38
C PRO A 44 -19.57 -7.18 -10.56
N HIS A 45 -18.26 -7.23 -10.38
CA HIS A 45 -17.38 -7.81 -11.39
C HIS A 45 -17.62 -9.33 -11.40
N ILE A 46 -18.66 -9.73 -12.13
CA ILE A 46 -18.93 -11.11 -12.51
C ILE A 46 -17.71 -11.55 -13.31
N CYS A 47 -16.82 -12.33 -12.69
CA CYS A 47 -15.79 -13.01 -13.46
C CYS A 47 -16.51 -14.10 -14.25
N GLN A 48 -16.72 -13.87 -15.53
CA GLN A 48 -17.10 -14.93 -16.46
C GLN A 48 -15.86 -15.78 -16.79
N CYS A 49 -15.17 -16.28 -15.77
CA CYS A 49 -14.13 -17.27 -15.94
C CYS A 49 -14.77 -18.64 -15.75
N HIS A 50 -15.04 -19.28 -16.89
CA HIS A 50 -15.68 -20.57 -17.09
C HIS A 50 -15.44 -21.59 -15.97
N SER A 51 -16.51 -21.98 -15.29
CA SER A 51 -16.60 -23.29 -14.64
C SER A 51 -17.56 -24.14 -15.47
N GLY A 52 -17.05 -25.29 -15.91
CA GLY A 52 -17.69 -26.18 -16.87
C GLY A 52 -19.05 -26.71 -16.43
N ASP A 53 -19.70 -27.33 -17.42
CA ASP A 53 -21.02 -27.93 -17.40
C ASP A 53 -21.34 -28.75 -16.15
N GLY A 54 -22.61 -28.62 -15.72
CA GLY A 54 -23.32 -29.70 -15.04
C GLY A 54 -23.67 -29.44 -13.59
N ASN A 55 -24.93 -29.07 -13.37
CA ASN A 55 -25.75 -29.32 -12.19
C ASN A 55 -25.04 -29.51 -10.83
N ASN A 56 -25.05 -28.46 -10.00
CA ASN A 56 -25.30 -28.67 -8.57
C ASN A 56 -25.86 -27.42 -7.88
N GLU A 57 -27.08 -27.55 -7.37
CA GLU A 57 -27.75 -26.60 -6.49
C GLU A 57 -27.05 -26.57 -5.13
N ASN A 58 -25.99 -25.76 -5.01
CA ASN A 58 -25.56 -25.25 -3.72
C ASN A 58 -24.90 -23.89 -3.94
N LYS A 59 -25.72 -22.87 -4.19
CA LYS A 59 -25.26 -21.49 -4.34
C LYS A 59 -24.89 -20.93 -2.96
N ASN A 60 -23.84 -21.47 -2.35
CA ASN A 60 -22.97 -20.66 -1.53
C ASN A 60 -22.33 -19.64 -2.47
N HIS A 61 -23.10 -18.58 -2.76
CA HIS A 61 -22.57 -17.35 -3.30
C HIS A 61 -21.54 -16.88 -2.26
N HIS A 62 -20.29 -17.31 -2.42
CA HIS A 62 -19.17 -16.56 -1.88
C HIS A 62 -19.32 -15.18 -2.50
N ALA A 63 -19.94 -14.26 -1.75
CA ALA A 63 -20.06 -12.88 -2.15
C ALA A 63 -18.63 -12.42 -2.41
N LYS A 64 -18.29 -12.27 -3.69
CA LYS A 64 -16.95 -11.96 -4.11
C LYS A 64 -16.63 -10.60 -3.52
N GLN A 65 -15.72 -10.60 -2.56
CA GLN A 65 -15.28 -9.40 -1.85
C GLN A 65 -14.81 -8.37 -2.87
N ASN A 66 -15.40 -7.18 -2.84
CA ASN A 66 -15.00 -6.09 -3.72
C ASN A 66 -13.70 -5.51 -3.19
N ALA A 67 -12.78 -5.18 -4.09
CA ALA A 67 -11.60 -4.44 -3.65
C ALA A 67 -12.00 -2.98 -3.36
N GLU A 68 -11.60 -2.51 -2.18
CA GLU A 68 -12.03 -1.22 -1.61
C GLU A 68 -10.94 -0.13 -1.68
N LEU A 69 -9.76 -0.44 -2.21
CA LEU A 69 -8.64 0.52 -2.25
C LEU A 69 -8.94 1.67 -3.23
N LYS A 70 -8.80 2.91 -2.74
CA LYS A 70 -9.10 4.17 -3.47
C LYS A 70 -7.86 5.01 -3.81
N ASN A 71 -6.70 4.71 -3.25
CA ASN A 71 -5.47 5.48 -3.45
C ASN A 71 -4.29 4.59 -3.85
N TRP A 72 -3.33 5.19 -4.53
CA TRP A 72 -2.00 4.65 -4.74
C TRP A 72 -0.97 5.79 -4.71
N PRO A 73 0.27 5.58 -4.24
CA PRO A 73 0.77 4.41 -3.51
C PRO A 73 0.15 4.26 -2.12
N VAL A 74 0.28 3.07 -1.53
CA VAL A 74 -0.24 2.77 -0.18
C VAL A 74 0.82 2.82 0.91
N GLN A 75 2.10 2.62 0.59
CA GLN A 75 3.14 2.68 1.62
C GLN A 75 3.30 4.10 2.16
N LEU A 76 3.26 4.24 3.48
CA LEU A 76 3.38 5.51 4.18
C LEU A 76 4.68 6.23 3.82
N LYS A 77 5.77 5.48 3.56
CA LYS A 77 7.03 6.03 3.07
C LYS A 77 6.92 6.67 1.68
N LEU A 78 6.11 6.11 0.78
CA LEU A 78 6.00 6.55 -0.61
C LEU A 78 4.88 7.57 -0.85
N VAL A 79 3.87 7.60 0.02
CA VAL A 79 2.71 8.45 -0.17
C VAL A 79 3.08 9.94 -0.10
N ASN A 80 2.52 10.74 -1.00
CA ASN A 80 2.69 12.20 -0.99
C ASN A 80 1.64 12.81 -0.04
N PRO A 81 2.03 13.48 1.07
CA PRO A 81 1.08 14.08 2.01
C PRO A 81 0.18 15.17 1.37
N GLY A 82 0.59 15.76 0.26
CA GLY A 82 -0.19 16.75 -0.49
C GLY A 82 -1.06 16.17 -1.62
N ALA A 83 -1.28 14.86 -1.66
CA ALA A 83 -2.13 14.25 -2.68
C ALA A 83 -3.62 14.50 -2.44
N ASP A 84 -4.37 14.75 -3.51
CA ASP A 84 -5.77 15.19 -3.44
C ASP A 84 -6.72 14.21 -2.76
N TYR A 85 -6.40 12.90 -2.76
CA TYR A 85 -7.22 11.90 -2.06
C TYR A 85 -7.27 12.12 -0.56
N PHE A 86 -6.31 12.81 0.04
CA PHE A 86 -6.33 13.08 1.48
C PHE A 86 -7.28 14.21 1.88
N ASN A 87 -7.78 15.01 0.94
CA ASN A 87 -8.66 16.12 1.23
C ASN A 87 -10.00 15.61 1.76
N HIS A 88 -10.35 15.94 3.01
CA HIS A 88 -11.62 15.56 3.66
C HIS A 88 -11.86 14.05 3.70
N ALA A 89 -10.79 13.26 3.82
CA ALA A 89 -10.87 11.80 3.83
C ALA A 89 -10.75 11.20 5.22
N ASP A 90 -11.51 10.14 5.47
CA ASP A 90 -11.23 9.22 6.57
C ASP A 90 -9.98 8.40 6.22
N ILE A 91 -8.95 8.48 7.07
CA ILE A 91 -7.68 7.79 6.82
C ILE A 91 -7.58 6.53 7.67
N LEU A 92 -7.20 5.43 7.03
CA LEU A 92 -6.82 4.18 7.66
C LEU A 92 -5.31 4.03 7.61
N ILE A 93 -4.68 3.93 8.78
CA ILE A 93 -3.28 3.53 8.92
C ILE A 93 -3.26 2.08 9.41
N ALA A 94 -2.72 1.17 8.60
CA ALA A 94 -2.64 -0.26 8.92
C ALA A 94 -1.21 -0.79 8.84
N ALA A 95 -0.89 -1.87 9.56
CA ALA A 95 0.39 -2.56 9.34
C ALA A 95 0.32 -3.45 8.09
N ASP A 96 1.45 -3.62 7.42
CA ASP A 96 1.56 -4.40 6.16
C ASP A 96 1.00 -5.81 6.28
N CYS A 97 1.16 -6.45 7.44
CA CYS A 97 0.70 -7.81 7.69
C CYS A 97 -0.83 -7.94 7.86
N VAL A 98 -1.57 -6.85 8.10
CA VAL A 98 -2.99 -6.92 8.49
C VAL A 98 -3.86 -7.50 7.37
N ALA A 99 -3.65 -7.08 6.13
CA ALA A 99 -4.41 -7.58 4.99
C ALA A 99 -4.14 -9.06 4.69
N TYR A 100 -2.98 -9.58 5.10
CA TYR A 100 -2.65 -11.01 5.00
C TYR A 100 -3.21 -11.82 6.18
N ALA A 101 -3.30 -11.21 7.37
CA ALA A 101 -3.78 -11.86 8.57
C ALA A 101 -5.32 -11.85 8.70
N TYR A 102 -6.00 -10.85 8.12
CA TYR A 102 -7.43 -10.64 8.26
C TYR A 102 -8.13 -10.65 6.90
N GLY A 103 -8.82 -11.76 6.59
CA GLY A 103 -9.38 -12.00 5.25
C GLY A 103 -10.46 -11.01 4.80
N ASN A 104 -11.21 -10.40 5.72
CA ASN A 104 -12.29 -9.46 5.42
C ASN A 104 -11.85 -7.98 5.53
N PHE A 105 -10.55 -7.70 5.38
CA PHE A 105 -9.97 -6.38 5.68
C PHE A 105 -10.55 -5.24 4.82
N HIS A 106 -10.87 -5.57 3.56
CA HIS A 106 -11.44 -4.59 2.64
C HIS A 106 -12.79 -4.07 3.12
N ASP A 107 -13.72 -4.97 3.46
CA ASP A 107 -15.07 -4.61 3.88
C ASP A 107 -15.10 -3.95 5.28
N ASP A 108 -14.35 -4.51 6.24
CA ASP A 108 -14.45 -4.08 7.65
C ASP A 108 -13.68 -2.79 7.96
N PHE A 109 -12.55 -2.56 7.26
CA PHE A 109 -11.64 -1.46 7.59
C PHE A 109 -11.38 -0.52 6.42
N MET A 110 -11.11 -1.04 5.22
CA MET A 110 -10.67 -0.22 4.07
C MET A 110 -11.82 0.57 3.45
N LYS A 111 -13.03 0.02 3.48
CA LYS A 111 -14.21 0.60 2.83
C LYS A 111 -14.43 2.05 3.25
N ASN A 112 -14.60 2.90 2.25
CA ASN A 112 -14.79 4.35 2.38
C ASN A 112 -13.62 5.14 2.98
N ARG A 113 -12.44 4.54 3.15
CA ARG A 113 -11.25 5.21 3.69
C ARG A 113 -10.11 5.29 2.67
N ILE A 114 -9.23 6.26 2.87
CA ILE A 114 -7.92 6.30 2.21
C ILE A 114 -6.94 5.50 3.06
N THR A 115 -6.32 4.50 2.45
CA THR A 115 -5.51 3.52 3.19
C THR A 115 -4.04 3.75 2.95
N VAL A 116 -3.31 3.89 4.03
CA VAL A 116 -1.86 3.87 4.05
C VAL A 116 -1.37 2.74 4.95
N ILE A 117 -0.25 2.12 4.57
CA ILE A 117 0.37 1.02 5.30
C ILE A 117 1.77 1.38 5.77
N GLY A 118 2.11 0.94 6.98
CA GLY A 118 3.46 1.02 7.53
C GLY A 118 3.63 0.03 8.68
N CYS A 119 4.74 -0.70 8.70
CA CYS A 119 5.04 -1.67 9.73
C CYS A 119 5.99 -1.05 10.78
N PRO A 120 5.53 -0.78 12.03
CA PRO A 120 6.35 -0.12 13.03
C PRO A 120 7.57 -0.94 13.49
N LYS A 121 7.63 -2.22 13.10
CA LYS A 121 8.75 -3.12 13.39
C LYS A 121 9.82 -3.11 12.30
N LEU A 122 9.45 -2.85 11.05
CA LEU A 122 10.34 -2.95 9.90
C LEU A 122 10.73 -1.58 9.34
N ASP A 123 9.92 -0.57 9.61
CA ASP A 123 10.10 0.79 9.11
C ASP A 123 10.75 1.71 10.14
N ASP A 124 11.14 2.89 9.65
CA ASP A 124 11.69 3.99 10.44
C ASP A 124 10.52 4.80 11.07
N ASN A 125 10.36 4.66 12.39
CA ASN A 125 9.26 5.28 13.12
C ASN A 125 9.48 6.77 13.36
N GLU A 126 10.74 7.20 13.52
CA GLU A 126 11.12 8.60 13.60
C GLU A 126 10.75 9.32 12.30
N TYR A 127 11.06 8.72 11.15
CA TYR A 127 10.65 9.25 9.84
C TYR A 127 9.13 9.39 9.73
N TYR A 128 8.35 8.42 10.23
CA TYR A 128 6.89 8.52 10.23
C TYR A 128 6.35 9.59 11.16
N THR A 129 6.98 9.78 12.31
CA THR A 129 6.62 10.85 13.26
C THR A 129 6.80 12.23 12.63
N GLU A 130 7.89 12.42 11.87
CA GLU A 130 8.14 13.65 11.12
C GLU A 130 7.18 13.86 9.94
N LYS A 131 6.77 12.76 9.30
CA LYS A 131 5.91 12.78 8.10
C LYS A 131 4.42 12.95 8.41
N LEU A 132 3.97 12.53 9.59
CA LEU A 132 2.59 12.62 10.05
C LEU A 132 2.32 13.79 11.02
N PRO A 133 2.91 15.00 10.86
CA PRO A 133 2.81 16.02 11.90
C PRO A 133 1.35 16.41 12.09
N SER A 134 1.01 16.63 13.35
CA SER A 134 -0.30 16.78 14.02
C SER A 134 -1.19 17.94 13.54
N GLY A 135 -1.07 18.37 12.28
CA GLY A 135 -1.92 19.42 11.71
C GLY A 135 -1.87 19.60 10.19
N LYS A 136 -1.20 18.71 9.43
CA LYS A 136 -1.13 18.82 7.95
C LYS A 136 -2.09 17.91 7.19
N ILE A 137 -2.73 16.98 7.89
CA ILE A 137 -3.77 16.11 7.36
C ILE A 137 -5.04 16.54 8.10
N LYS A 138 -5.91 17.28 7.42
CA LYS A 138 -7.20 17.74 7.95
C LYS A 138 -8.33 16.95 7.34
#